data_AF-A0A1Y5GWC1-F1
#
_entry.id   AF-A0A1Y5GWC1-F1
#
_cell.length_a   1.000
_cell.length_b   1.000
_cell.length_c   1.000
_cell.angle_alpha   90.00
_cell.angle_beta   90.00
_cell.angle_gamma   90.00
#
_symmetry.space_group_name_H-M   'P 1'
#
loop_
_entity.id
_entity.type
_entity.pdbx_description
1 polymer ?
#
loop_
_entity_poly.entity_id
_entity_poly.type
_entity_poly.pdbx_seq_one_letter_code
_entity_poly.pdbx_strand_id
1 'polypeptide(L)'
;MKTHKLLRYIIALVLGAAFIQGCSRYDPVPVSDCSKVVRHAQKVLGDLAPSHKEMMTDCKAASDNDRGCIMASSKKGEVAQCF
;
A
#
# COMPACT_ATOMS: atom_id res chain seq x y z
N MET A 1 -25.07 33.53 -13.69
CA MET A 1 -25.53 32.55 -12.65
C MET A 1 -25.07 31.10 -12.88
N LYS A 2 -24.90 30.61 -14.12
CA LYS A 2 -24.44 29.22 -14.40
C LYS A 2 -22.96 28.96 -14.04
N THR A 3 -22.10 29.95 -14.25
CA THR A 3 -20.64 29.87 -14.02
C THR A 3 -20.25 29.69 -12.56
N HIS A 4 -20.96 30.32 -11.62
CA HIS A 4 -20.68 30.16 -10.18
C HIS A 4 -21.08 28.78 -9.64
N LYS A 5 -22.12 28.15 -10.21
CA LYS A 5 -22.49 26.77 -9.83
C LYS A 5 -21.43 25.78 -10.32
N LEU A 6 -20.96 25.95 -11.56
CA LEU A 6 -19.91 25.09 -12.13
C LEU A 6 -18.58 25.26 -11.37
N LEU A 7 -18.21 26.49 -11.03
CA LEU A 7 -17.01 26.78 -10.24
C LEU A 7 -17.09 26.16 -8.84
N ARG A 8 -18.25 26.22 -8.18
CA ARG A 8 -18.48 25.56 -6.88
C ARG A 8 -18.38 24.03 -6.97
N TYR A 9 -18.89 23.42 -8.05
CA TYR A 9 -18.75 21.98 -8.27
C TYR A 9 -17.30 21.54 -8.49
N ILE A 10 -16.52 22.32 -9.26
CA ILE A 10 -15.10 22.04 -9.49
C ILE A 10 -14.30 22.18 -8.19
N ILE A 11 -14.56 23.21 -7.39
CA ILE A 11 -13.91 23.40 -6.08
C ILE A 11 -14.26 22.25 -5.13
N ALA A 12 -15.52 21.80 -5.10
CA ALA A 12 -15.94 20.67 -4.28
C ALA A 12 -15.26 19.35 -4.70
N LEU A 13 -15.09 19.12 -6.00
CA LEU A 13 -14.42 17.94 -6.54
C LEU A 13 -12.92 17.92 -6.17
N VAL A 14 -12.24 19.06 -6.30
CA VAL A 14 -10.81 19.21 -5.98
C VAL A 14 -10.57 19.09 -4.48
N LEU A 15 -11.42 19.69 -3.64
CA LEU A 15 -11.34 19.54 -2.19
C LEU A 15 -11.63 18.09 -1.74
N GLY A 16 -12.58 17.39 -2.38
CA GLY A 16 -12.88 15.99 -2.09
C GLY A 16 -11.73 15.03 -2.43
N ALA A 17 -11.00 15.28 -3.53
CA ALA A 17 -9.85 14.47 -3.93
C ALA A 17 -8.63 14.65 -3.00
N ALA A 18 -8.47 15.82 -2.38
CA ALA A 18 -7.37 16.10 -1.46
C ALA A 18 -7.47 15.33 -0.13
N PHE A 19 -8.65 14.83 0.25
CA PHE A 19 -8.85 14.02 1.46
C PHE A 19 -8.48 12.54 1.28
N ILE A 20 -8.13 12.10 0.07
CA ILE A 20 -7.70 10.71 -0.20
C ILE A 20 -6.16 10.57 -0.13
N GLN A 21 -5.47 11.56 0.44
CA GLN A 21 -4.08 11.40 0.87
C GLN A 21 -4.10 10.42 2.03
N GLY A 22 -4.03 9.12 1.72
CA GLY A 22 -4.10 8.04 2.70
C GLY A 22 -3.11 8.31 3.83
N CYS A 23 -3.63 8.52 5.03
CA CYS A 23 -2.87 8.36 6.27
C CYS A 23 -2.59 6.87 6.47
N SER A 24 -1.93 6.23 5.52
CA SER A 24 -1.51 4.84 5.58
C SER A 24 -0.24 4.75 6.43
N ARG A 25 -0.37 5.14 7.70
CA ARG A 25 0.67 4.93 8.70
C ARG A 25 0.43 3.54 9.26
N TYR A 26 1.03 2.55 8.60
CA TYR A 26 1.01 1.16 9.05
C TYR A 26 1.97 1.00 10.24
N ASP A 27 1.70 -0.01 11.07
CA ASP A 27 2.63 -0.35 12.14
C ASP A 27 3.93 -0.86 11.52
N PRO A 28 5.10 -0.26 11.85
CA PRO A 28 6.38 -0.73 11.33
C PRO A 28 6.65 -2.15 11.81
N VAL A 29 7.05 -3.01 10.88
CA VAL A 29 7.31 -4.43 11.15
C VAL A 29 8.81 -4.67 11.02
N PRO A 30 9.51 -5.23 12.03
CA PRO A 30 10.97 -5.40 12.01
C PRO A 30 11.44 -6.49 11.04
N VAL A 31 12.72 -6.45 10.65
CA VAL A 31 13.29 -7.36 9.63
C VAL A 31 13.29 -8.83 10.09
N SER A 32 13.32 -9.05 11.40
CA SER A 32 13.20 -10.37 12.03
C SER A 32 11.88 -11.06 11.68
N ASP A 33 10.84 -10.29 11.33
CA ASP A 33 9.52 -10.82 10.96
C ASP A 33 9.37 -11.08 9.45
N CYS A 34 10.44 -10.98 8.65
CA CYS A 34 10.35 -11.18 7.20
C CYS A 34 9.75 -12.51 6.77
N SER A 35 9.94 -13.60 7.51
CA SER A 35 9.27 -14.87 7.21
C SER A 35 7.75 -14.77 7.29
N LYS A 36 7.21 -13.97 8.22
CA LYS A 36 5.77 -13.72 8.32
C LYS A 36 5.30 -12.83 7.17
N VAL A 37 6.05 -11.78 6.86
CA VAL A 37 5.75 -10.85 5.75
C VAL A 37 5.71 -11.59 4.42
N VAL A 38 6.73 -12.41 4.12
CA VAL A 38 6.79 -13.19 2.88
C VAL A 38 5.64 -14.17 2.80
N ARG A 39 5.33 -14.90 3.88
CA ARG A 39 4.19 -15.82 3.91
C ARG A 39 2.86 -15.09 3.65
N HIS A 40 2.67 -13.92 4.24
CA HIS A 40 1.48 -13.10 4.01
C HIS A 40 1.38 -12.62 2.57
N ALA A 41 2.46 -12.05 2.03
CA ALA A 41 2.53 -11.59 0.65
C ALA A 41 2.29 -12.74 -0.35
N GLN A 42 2.87 -13.92 -0.13
CA GLN A 42 2.61 -15.10 -0.96
C GLN A 42 1.13 -15.48 -0.97
N LYS A 43 0.47 -15.41 0.19
CA LYS A 43 -0.97 -15.68 0.28
C LYS A 43 -1.80 -14.66 -0.48
N VAL A 44 -1.44 -13.37 -0.41
CA VAL A 44 -2.14 -12.30 -1.13
C VAL A 44 -1.92 -12.40 -2.64
N LEU A 45 -0.69 -12.66 -3.08
CA LEU A 45 -0.30 -12.70 -4.48
C LEU A 45 -0.70 -14.00 -5.20
N GLY A 46 -0.72 -15.13 -4.49
CA GLY A 46 -0.99 -16.45 -5.06
C GLY A 46 0.05 -16.79 -6.14
N ASP A 47 -0.41 -17.20 -7.32
CA ASP A 47 0.45 -17.57 -8.45
C ASP A 47 1.29 -16.42 -9.02
N LEU A 48 1.02 -15.17 -8.61
CA LEU A 48 1.83 -14.01 -8.98
C LEU A 48 3.02 -13.79 -8.03
N ALA A 49 3.12 -14.58 -6.96
CA ALA A 49 4.22 -14.45 -6.02
C ALA A 49 5.54 -14.89 -6.67
N PRO A 50 6.62 -14.09 -6.57
CA PRO A 50 7.96 -14.55 -6.89
C PRO A 50 8.38 -15.73 -6.00
N SER A 51 9.58 -16.28 -6.25
CA SER A 51 10.08 -17.33 -5.39
C SER A 51 10.24 -16.84 -3.94
N HIS A 52 10.07 -17.74 -2.97
CA HIS A 52 10.25 -17.41 -1.56
C HIS A 52 11.63 -16.79 -1.27
N LYS A 53 12.67 -17.21 -2.00
CA LYS A 53 14.03 -16.71 -1.86
C LYS A 53 14.15 -15.25 -2.29
N GLU A 54 13.55 -14.90 -3.44
CA GLU A 54 13.52 -13.52 -3.95
C GLU A 54 12.75 -12.63 -2.99
N MET A 55 11.53 -13.04 -2.61
CA MET A 55 10.72 -12.26 -1.66
C MET A 55 11.39 -12.07 -0.29
N MET A 56 12.15 -13.07 0.19
CA MET A 56 12.93 -12.92 1.41
C MET A 56 14.09 -11.93 1.26
N THR A 57 14.67 -11.83 0.07
CA THR A 57 15.73 -10.87 -0.24
C THR A 57 15.13 -9.46 -0.24
N ASP A 58 14.02 -9.28 -0.94
CA ASP A 58 13.31 -8.00 -1.02
C ASP A 58 12.83 -7.54 0.36
N CYS A 59 12.24 -8.44 1.14
CA CYS A 59 11.77 -8.11 2.49
C CYS A 59 12.90 -7.60 3.41
N LYS A 60 14.09 -8.22 3.33
CA LYS A 60 15.25 -7.82 4.14
C LYS A 60 15.82 -6.47 3.73
N ALA A 61 15.67 -6.09 2.46
CA ALA A 61 16.10 -4.81 1.93
C ALA A 61 15.08 -3.69 2.20
N ALA A 62 13.79 -4.04 2.32
CA ALA A 62 12.70 -3.11 2.54
C ALA A 62 12.77 -2.43 3.92
N SER A 63 12.19 -1.23 4.04
CA SER A 63 12.08 -0.52 5.32
C SER A 63 11.07 -1.21 6.26
N ASP A 64 11.13 -0.88 7.55
CA ASP A 64 10.15 -1.38 8.53
C ASP A 64 8.71 -0.94 8.16
N ASN A 65 8.58 0.24 7.54
CA ASN A 65 7.30 0.78 7.11
C ASN A 65 6.74 0.01 5.90
N ASP A 66 7.57 -0.34 4.93
CA ASP A 66 7.11 -1.09 3.73
C ASP A 66 6.69 -2.51 4.11
N ARG A 67 7.42 -3.13 5.04
CA ARG A 67 7.02 -4.41 5.65
C ARG A 67 5.67 -4.29 6.35
N GLY A 68 5.43 -3.18 7.06
CA GLY A 68 4.13 -2.84 7.64
C GLY A 68 3.02 -2.69 6.60
N CYS A 69 3.29 -1.99 5.49
CA CYS A 69 2.36 -1.83 4.37
C CYS A 69 1.95 -3.18 3.76
N ILE A 70 2.92 -4.06 3.53
CA ILE A 70 2.65 -5.40 3.00
C ILE A 70 1.77 -6.19 3.96
N MET A 71 2.02 -6.11 5.26
CA MET A 71 1.22 -6.80 6.29
C MET A 71 -0.22 -6.27 6.40
N ALA A 72 -0.44 -4.98 6.11
CA ALA A 72 -1.76 -4.39 6.08
C ALA A 72 -2.53 -4.64 4.78
N SER A 73 -1.83 -5.07 3.72
CA SER A 73 -2.41 -5.30 2.40
C SER A 73 -3.24 -6.58 2.38
N SER A 74 -4.42 -6.50 1.76
CA SER A 74 -5.36 -7.60 1.59
C SER A 74 -5.54 -8.02 0.13
N LYS A 75 -5.14 -7.15 -0.81
CA LYS A 75 -5.28 -7.35 -2.25
C LYS A 75 -3.94 -7.24 -2.97
N LYS A 76 -3.84 -7.92 -4.11
CA LYS A 76 -2.64 -7.95 -4.96
C LYS A 76 -2.16 -6.55 -5.34
N GLY A 77 -3.07 -5.66 -5.70
CA GLY A 77 -2.75 -4.27 -6.07
C GLY A 77 -2.23 -3.43 -4.91
N GLU A 78 -2.62 -3.74 -3.67
CA GLU A 78 -2.17 -3.00 -2.47
C GLU A 78 -0.71 -3.35 -2.15
N VAL A 79 -0.33 -4.62 -2.29
CA VAL A 79 1.08 -5.05 -2.15
C VAL A 79 1.97 -4.33 -3.16
N ALA A 80 1.47 -4.10 -4.38
CA ALA A 80 2.16 -3.36 -5.43
C ALA A 80 2.17 -1.84 -5.22
N GLN A 81 1.79 -1.33 -4.04
CA GLN A 81 1.87 0.08 -3.66
C GLN A 81 2.80 0.29 -2.45
N CYS A 82 3.42 -0.79 -1.94
CA CYS A 82 4.29 -0.75 -0.78
C CYS A 82 5.76 -0.52 -1.17
N PHE A 83 6.05 0.66 -1.74
CA PHE A 83 7.41 1.11 -2.08
C PHE A 83 7.52 2.64 -2.05
#